data_AF-A0A2M7MCL2-F1
#
_entry.id   AF-A0A2M7MCL2-F1
#
_cell.length_a   1.000
_cell.length_b   1.000
_cell.length_c   1.000
_cell.angle_alpha   90.00
_cell.angle_beta   90.00
_cell.angle_gamma   90.00
#
_symmetry.space_group_name_H-M   'P 1'
#
loop_
_entity.id
_entity.type
_entity.pdbx_description
1 polymer ?
#
loop_
_entity_poly.entity_id
_entity_poly.type
_entity_poly.pdbx_seq_one_letter_code
_entity_poly.pdbx_strand_id
1 'polypeptide(L)' 'MPIQLSLIRELKTILEEDYNLNLSMEETTEIAVRLLGFVETLIKIESKATSQSEGKESVRQELKK' A
#
# COMPACT_ATOMS: atom_id res chain seq x y z
N MET A 1 -4.12 -1.54 -11.63
CA MET A 1 -2.94 -2.22 -12.24
C MET A 1 -3.20 -3.72 -12.17
N PRO A 2 -3.01 -4.49 -13.26
CA PRO A 2 -3.12 -5.95 -13.18
C PRO A 2 -1.96 -6.52 -12.36
N ILE A 3 -2.26 -7.38 -11.38
CA ILE A 3 -1.25 -8.07 -10.55
C ILE A 3 -0.65 -9.21 -11.39
N GLN A 4 0.67 -9.32 -11.41
CA GLN A 4 1.35 -10.38 -12.16
C GLN A 4 1.10 -11.75 -11.52
N LEU A 5 0.83 -12.76 -12.34
CA LEU A 5 0.52 -14.11 -11.88
C LEU A 5 1.66 -14.74 -11.04
N SER A 6 2.91 -14.43 -11.37
CA SER A 6 4.09 -14.85 -10.59
C SER A 6 4.01 -14.36 -9.14
N LEU A 7 3.60 -13.10 -8.94
CA LEU A 7 3.46 -12.50 -7.61
C LEU A 7 2.33 -13.15 -6.80
N ILE A 8 1.23 -13.52 -7.45
CA ILE A 8 0.12 -14.23 -6.79
C ILE A 8 0.57 -15.63 -6.34
N ARG A 9 1.37 -16.33 -7.16
CA ARG A 9 1.92 -17.63 -6.78
C ARG A 9 2.87 -17.52 -5.59
N GLU A 10 3.74 -16.51 -5.60
CA GLU A 10 4.65 -16.24 -4.49
C GLU A 10 3.88 -15.92 -3.20
N LEU A 11 2.83 -15.08 -3.29
CA LEU A 11 1.95 -14.82 -2.15
C LEU A 11 1.27 -16.09 -1.65
N LYS A 12 0.79 -16.96 -2.54
CA LYS A 12 0.20 -18.25 -2.14
C LYS A 12 1.20 -19.11 -1.36
N THR A 13 2.44 -19.23 -1.85
CA THR A 13 3.50 -19.96 -1.16
C THR A 13 3.76 -19.41 0.24
N ILE A 14 3.86 -18.09 0.39
CA ILE A 14 4.05 -17.46 1.71
C ILE A 14 2.87 -17.76 2.64
N LEU A 15 1.64 -17.63 2.16
CA LEU A 15 0.43 -17.90 2.96
C LEU A 15 0.33 -19.38 3.37
N GLU A 16 0.82 -20.30 2.53
CA GLU A 16 0.90 -21.71 2.84
C GLU A 16 2.01 -22.04 3.85
N GLU A 17 3.22 -21.57 3.62
CA GLU A 17 4.40 -21.94 4.42
C GLU A 17 4.40 -21.27 5.79
N ASP A 18 4.10 -19.97 5.85
CA ASP A 18 4.26 -19.18 7.07
C ASP A 18 2.98 -19.13 7.92
N TYR A 19 1.82 -19.26 7.27
CA TYR A 19 0.51 -19.13 7.92
C TYR A 19 -0.33 -20.40 7.87
N ASN A 20 0.16 -21.47 7.20
CA ASN A 20 -0.52 -22.76 7.06
C ASN A 20 -1.93 -22.62 6.45
N LEU A 21 -2.12 -21.64 5.55
CA LEU A 21 -3.39 -21.37 4.86
C LEU A 21 -3.42 -22.05 3.49
N ASN A 22 -4.27 -23.06 3.33
CA ASN A 22 -4.48 -23.71 2.04
C ASN A 22 -5.58 -23.01 1.24
N LEU A 23 -5.21 -21.98 0.49
CA LEU A 23 -6.13 -21.13 -0.28
C LEU A 23 -6.11 -21.47 -1.77
N SER A 24 -7.23 -21.30 -2.46
CA SER A 24 -7.26 -21.34 -3.92
C SER A 24 -6.51 -20.14 -4.54
N MET A 25 -6.22 -20.22 -5.84
CA MET A 25 -5.64 -19.09 -6.58
C MET A 25 -6.59 -17.88 -6.61
N GLU A 26 -7.91 -18.11 -6.61
CA GLU A 26 -8.92 -17.06 -6.59
C GLU A 26 -8.90 -16.32 -5.24
N GLU A 27 -8.95 -17.06 -4.13
CA GLU A 27 -8.85 -16.49 -2.78
C GLU A 27 -7.53 -15.74 -2.58
N THR A 28 -6.40 -16.29 -3.07
CA THR A 28 -5.10 -15.60 -3.01
C THR A 28 -5.13 -14.29 -3.80
N THR A 29 -5.80 -14.29 -4.96
CA THR A 29 -5.96 -13.08 -5.78
C THR A 29 -6.77 -12.02 -5.05
N GLU A 30 -7.86 -12.39 -4.38
CA GLU A 30 -8.65 -11.45 -3.58
C GLU A 30 -7.82 -10.81 -2.46
N ILE A 31 -7.00 -11.60 -1.76
CA ILE A 31 -6.10 -11.08 -0.72
C ILE A 31 -5.10 -10.10 -1.34
N ALA A 32 -4.47 -10.45 -2.46
CA ALA A 32 -3.52 -9.58 -3.16
C ALA A 32 -4.15 -8.23 -3.53
N VAL A 33 -5.39 -8.24 -4.04
CA VAL A 33 -6.13 -7.02 -4.38
C VAL A 33 -6.41 -6.16 -3.14
N ARG A 34 -6.79 -6.78 -2.02
CA ARG A 34 -7.02 -6.04 -0.75
C ARG A 34 -5.73 -5.41 -0.23
N LEU A 35 -4.62 -6.15 -0.25
CA LEU A 35 -3.30 -5.64 0.16
C LEU A 35 -2.87 -4.45 -0.70
N LEU A 36 -3.05 -4.53 -2.02
CA LEU A 36 -2.76 -3.41 -2.92
C LEU A 36 -3.60 -2.17 -2.56
N GLY A 37 -4.88 -2.35 -2.25
CA GLY A 37 -5.76 -1.25 -1.82
C GLY A 37 -5.30 -0.57 -0.52
N PHE A 38 -4.76 -1.34 0.43
CA PHE A 38 -4.16 -0.78 1.64
C PHE A 38 -2.91 0.05 1.33
N VAL A 39 -2.01 -0.47 0.51
CA VAL A 39 -0.79 0.26 0.09
C VAL A 39 -1.14 1.55 -0.65
N GLU A 40 -2.07 1.51 -1.59
CA GLU A 40 -2.54 2.71 -2.31
C GLU A 40 -3.14 3.74 -1.35
N THR A 41 -3.87 3.29 -0.32
CA THR A 41 -4.42 4.18 0.71
C THR A 41 -3.31 4.82 1.53
N LEU A 42 -2.30 4.06 1.95
CA LEU A 42 -1.14 4.59 2.69
C LEU A 42 -0.39 5.65 1.88
N ILE A 43 -0.11 5.38 0.60
CA ILE A 43 0.55 6.34 -0.30
C ILE A 43 -0.26 7.64 -0.42
N LYS A 44 -1.59 7.56 -0.51
CA LYS A 44 -2.48 8.73 -0.54
C LYS A 44 -2.46 9.53 0.76
N ILE A 45 -2.30 8.87 1.90
CA ILE A 45 -2.20 9.54 3.20
C ILE A 45 -0.84 10.24 3.30
N GLU A 46 0.24 9.55 2.98
CA GLU A 46 1.59 10.09 3.03
C GLU A 46 1.74 11.31 2.12
N SER A 47 1.34 11.20 0.85
CA SER A 47 1.38 12.32 -0.10
C SER A 47 0.64 13.57 0.40
N LYS A 48 -0.52 13.39 1.06
CA LYS A 48 -1.25 14.52 1.67
C LYS A 48 -0.54 15.11 2.88
N ALA A 49 0.10 14.27 3.70
CA ALA A 49 0.85 14.72 4.87
C ALA A 49 2.08 15.56 4.46
N THR A 50 2.78 15.17 3.39
CA THR A 50 3.94 15.91 2.87
C THR A 50 3.53 17.30 2.36
N SER A 51 2.45 17.40 1.57
CA SER A 51 1.95 18.68 1.05
C SER A 51 1.46 19.65 2.15
N GLN A 52 1.02 19.14 3.31
CA GLN A 52 0.67 20.01 4.44
C GLN A 52 1.87 20.52 5.24
N SER A 53 3.04 19.88 5.13
CA SER A 53 4.26 20.35 5.82
C SER A 53 4.90 21.54 5.10
N GLU A 54 4.94 21.53 3.76
CA GLU A 54 5.50 22.62 2.95
C GLU A 54 4.70 23.92 3.08
N GLY A 55 3.38 23.83 3.20
CA GLY A 55 2.51 24.99 3.41
C GLY A 55 2.72 25.70 4.75
N LYS A 56 3.11 24.99 5.80
CA LYS A 56 3.33 25.59 7.14
C LYS A 56 4.72 26.22 7.30
N GLU A 57 5.72 25.71 6.58
CA GLU A 57 7.06 26.29 6.53
C GLU A 57 7.04 27.66 5.82
N SER A 58 6.31 27.75 4.69
CA SER A 58 6.22 28.98 3.89
C SER A 58 5.52 30.13 4.63
N VAL A 59 4.39 29.85 5.32
CA VAL A 59 3.66 30.86 6.10
C VAL A 59 4.47 31.39 7.30
N ARG A 60 5.33 30.55 7.90
CA ARG A 60 6.20 30.98 9.02
C ARG A 60 7.35 31.90 8.56
N GLN A 61 7.79 31.80 7.31
CA GLN A 61 8.87 32.65 6.79
C GLN A 61 8.37 34.04 6.36
N GLU A 62 7.13 34.17 5.89
CA GLU A 62 6.52 35.48 5.59
C GLU A 62 6.19 36.29 6.84
N LEU A 63 5.74 35.65 7.93
CA LEU A 63 5.44 36.33 9.20
C LEU A 63 6.68 36.83 9.98
N LYS A 64 7.90 36.53 9.49
CA LYS A 64 9.18 36.96 10.08
C LYS A 64 9.90 38.04 9.27
N LYS A 65 9.29 38.54 8.18
CA LYS A 65 9.76 39.71 7.43
C LYS A 65 8.95 40.94 7.83
#